data_AF-A0A836UR42-F1
#
_entry.id   AF-A0A836UR42-F1
#
_cell.length_a   1.000
_cell.length_b   1.000
_cell.length_c   1.000
_cell.angle_alpha   90.00
_cell.angle_beta   90.00
_cell.angle_gamma   90.00
#
_symmetry.space_group_name_H-M   'P 1'
#
loop_
_entity.id
_entity.type
_entity.pdbx_description
1 polymer ?
#
loop_
_entity_poly.entity_id
_entity_poly.type
_entity_poly.pdbx_seq_one_letter_code
_entity_poly.pdbx_strand_id
1 'polypeptide(L)'
;MAAPIVHDVQENPNLATTLSHIANFETRQFVGVCTGIAQAGEADLALCDTMLERSSETVAMFFGEEGANNWKRMVTRPAQAVHIQVCDIYDQTPGDRAGAKLV
;
A
#
# COMPACT_ATOMS: atom_id res chain seq x y z
N MET A 1 -21.89 -0.52 -7.82
CA MET A 1 -21.72 -1.70 -6.95
C MET A 1 -20.45 -1.49 -6.16
N ALA A 2 -20.46 -1.71 -4.83
CA ALA A 2 -19.23 -1.74 -4.06
C ALA A 2 -18.39 -2.96 -4.50
N ALA A 3 -17.07 -2.81 -4.53
CA ALA A 3 -16.19 -3.93 -4.89
C ALA A 3 -16.36 -5.07 -3.86
N PRO A 4 -16.23 -6.36 -4.25
CA PRO A 4 -16.39 -7.50 -3.32
C PRO A 4 -15.57 -7.36 -2.04
N ILE A 5 -14.35 -6.84 -2.15
CA ILE A 5 -13.47 -6.59 -1.00
C ILE A 5 -14.04 -5.60 0.02
N VAL A 6 -14.85 -4.63 -0.42
CA VAL A 6 -15.51 -3.66 0.51
C VAL A 6 -16.56 -4.37 1.35
N HIS A 7 -17.30 -5.29 0.73
CA HIS A 7 -18.29 -6.11 1.44
C HIS A 7 -17.59 -7.02 2.46
N ASP A 8 -16.51 -7.70 2.04
CA ASP A 8 -15.74 -8.57 2.94
C ASP A 8 -15.18 -7.82 4.15
N VAL A 9 -14.69 -6.59 3.95
CA VAL A 9 -14.17 -5.74 5.03
C VAL A 9 -15.28 -5.22 5.96
N GLN A 10 -16.50 -5.06 5.45
CA GLN A 10 -17.65 -4.69 6.29
C GLN A 10 -18.10 -5.85 7.19
N GLU A 11 -17.99 -7.10 6.73
CA GLU A 11 -18.31 -8.30 7.53
C GLU A 11 -17.16 -8.68 8.48
N ASN A 12 -15.91 -8.51 8.03
CA ASN A 12 -14.71 -8.78 8.80
C ASN A 12 -13.70 -7.64 8.62
N PRO A 13 -13.58 -6.72 9.58
CA PRO A 13 -12.72 -5.55 9.44
C PRO A 13 -11.23 -5.89 9.57
N ASN A 14 -10.86 -7.14 9.88
CA ASN A 14 -9.47 -7.52 10.01
C ASN A 14 -8.79 -7.58 8.63
N LEU A 15 -7.71 -6.83 8.48
CA LEU A 15 -6.95 -6.73 7.25
C LEU A 15 -5.47 -7.01 7.51
N ALA A 16 -4.85 -7.70 6.55
CA ALA A 16 -3.41 -7.82 6.45
C ALA A 16 -2.97 -7.32 5.08
N THR A 17 -2.02 -6.39 5.05
CA THR A 17 -1.42 -5.92 3.80
C THR A 17 0.09 -6.09 3.84
N THR A 18 0.66 -6.61 2.75
CA THR A 18 2.11 -6.79 2.63
C THR A 18 2.65 -5.75 1.67
N LEU A 19 3.59 -4.94 2.15
CA LEU A 19 4.29 -3.95 1.35
C LEU A 19 5.70 -4.44 1.07
N SER A 20 6.18 -4.23 -0.15
CA SER A 20 7.56 -4.47 -0.55
C SER A 20 8.24 -3.14 -0.82
N HIS A 21 9.42 -2.95 -0.24
CA HIS A 21 10.23 -1.78 -0.50
C HIS A 21 10.94 -1.94 -1.84
N ILE A 22 10.72 -1.00 -2.75
CA ILE A 22 11.08 -1.12 -4.16
C ILE A 22 12.60 -1.26 -4.42
N ALA A 23 13.44 -0.74 -3.52
CA ALA A 23 14.89 -0.70 -3.73
C ALA A 23 15.64 -1.93 -3.19
N ASN A 24 15.22 -2.45 -2.03
CA ASN A 24 15.91 -3.52 -1.30
C ASN A 24 15.05 -4.77 -1.15
N PHE A 25 13.82 -4.76 -1.65
CA PHE A 25 12.86 -5.87 -1.62
C PHE A 25 12.54 -6.38 -0.20
N GLU A 26 12.83 -5.60 0.83
CA GLU A 26 12.35 -5.90 2.18
C GLU A 26 10.84 -5.83 2.18
N THR A 27 10.20 -6.85 2.75
CA THR A 27 8.75 -6.93 2.83
C THR A 27 8.28 -6.93 4.27
N ARG A 28 7.21 -6.18 4.52
CA ARG A 28 6.58 -6.04 5.83
C ARG A 28 5.09 -6.29 5.69
N GLN A 29 4.53 -7.10 6.57
CA GLN A 29 3.09 -7.28 6.68
C GLN A 29 2.56 -6.43 7.83
N PHE A 30 1.57 -5.60 7.52
CA PHE A 30 0.84 -4.77 8.47
C PHE A 30 -0.50 -5.45 8.70
N VAL A 31 -0.74 -5.88 9.94
CA VAL A 31 -2.00 -6.49 10.38
C VAL A 31 -2.74 -5.49 11.22
N GLY A 32 -4.02 -5.30 10.95
CA GLY A 32 -4.82 -4.29 11.62
C GLY A 32 -6.31 -4.43 11.38
N VAL A 33 -7.02 -3.41 11.81
CA VAL A 33 -8.48 -3.33 11.73
C VAL A 33 -8.87 -2.14 10.87
N CYS A 34 -9.72 -2.36 9.87
CA CYS A 34 -10.34 -1.31 9.08
C CYS A 34 -11.28 -0.49 9.98
N THR A 35 -10.99 0.80 10.11
CA THR A 35 -11.77 1.74 10.93
C THR A 35 -12.69 2.62 10.10
N GLY A 36 -12.54 2.63 8.77
CA GLY A 36 -13.42 3.38 7.88
C GLY A 36 -13.12 3.16 6.40
N ILE A 37 -14.18 3.23 5.59
CA ILE A 37 -14.10 3.25 4.13
C ILE A 37 -14.94 4.42 3.64
N ALA A 38 -14.35 5.28 2.83
CA ALA A 38 -15.03 6.43 2.22
C ALA A 38 -14.68 6.54 0.73
N GLN A 39 -15.44 7.35 -0.01
CA GLN A 39 -14.99 7.80 -1.32
C GLN A 39 -13.72 8.64 -1.14
N ALA A 40 -12.75 8.48 -2.05
CA ALA A 40 -11.52 9.26 -2.00
C ALA A 40 -11.84 10.76 -2.20
N GLY A 41 -11.45 11.59 -1.24
CA GLY A 41 -11.59 13.03 -1.30
C GLY A 41 -10.37 13.71 -1.93
N GLU A 42 -10.42 15.04 -2.04
CA GLU A 42 -9.30 15.83 -2.59
C GLU A 42 -7.99 15.62 -1.84
N ALA A 43 -8.06 15.50 -0.50
CA ALA A 43 -6.88 15.25 0.33
C ALA A 43 -6.24 13.88 0.03
N ASP A 44 -7.05 12.84 -0.17
CA ASP A 44 -6.58 11.49 -0.49
C ASP A 44 -5.93 11.47 -1.88
N LEU A 45 -6.55 12.15 -2.85
CA LEU A 45 -6.03 12.27 -4.20
C LEU A 45 -4.70 13.06 -4.25
N ALA A 46 -4.58 14.13 -3.46
CA ALA A 46 -3.34 14.89 -3.33
C ALA A 46 -2.22 14.07 -2.65
N LEU A 47 -2.58 13.25 -1.65
CA LEU A 47 -1.65 12.31 -1.04
C LEU A 47 -1.17 11.27 -2.06
N CYS A 48 -2.08 10.72 -2.86
CA CYS A 48 -1.73 9.80 -3.95
C CYS A 48 -0.79 10.43 -4.96
N ASP A 49 -1.03 11.68 -5.37
CA ASP A 49 -0.15 12.39 -6.30
C ASP A 49 1.26 12.58 -5.70
N THR A 50 1.34 12.92 -4.40
CA THR A 50 2.61 13.04 -3.67
C THR A 50 3.35 11.71 -3.60
N MET A 51 2.65 10.62 -3.29
CA MET A 51 3.25 9.28 -3.21
C MET A 51 3.65 8.75 -4.59
N LEU A 52 2.89 9.08 -5.63
CA LEU A 52 3.24 8.74 -7.00
C LEU A 52 4.52 9.44 -7.44
N GLU A 53 4.68 10.72 -7.12
CA GLU A 53 5.91 11.45 -7.46
C GLU A 53 7.13 10.83 -6.75
N ARG A 54 7.05 10.65 -5.42
CA ARG A 54 8.15 10.04 -4.63
C ARG A 54 8.52 8.64 -5.10
N SER A 55 7.52 7.81 -5.39
CA SER A 55 7.78 6.46 -5.90
C SER A 55 8.38 6.50 -7.31
N SER A 56 7.97 7.44 -8.15
CA SER A 56 8.54 7.62 -9.48
C SER A 56 9.99 8.10 -9.46
N GLU A 57 10.34 9.03 -8.55
CA GLU A 57 11.73 9.44 -8.31
C GLU A 57 12.59 8.23 -7.92
N THR A 58 12.07 7.39 -7.01
CA THR A 58 12.75 6.17 -6.60
C THR A 58 12.92 5.20 -7.79
N VAL A 59 11.87 4.98 -8.58
CA VAL A 59 11.94 4.15 -9.79
C VAL A 59 12.97 4.70 -10.77
N ALA A 60 13.02 6.02 -11.00
CA ALA A 60 13.99 6.65 -11.90
C ALA A 60 15.44 6.36 -11.48
N MET A 61 15.72 6.35 -10.16
CA MET A 61 17.06 6.05 -9.65
C MET A 61 17.54 4.64 -10.02
N PHE A 62 16.64 3.66 -10.10
CA PHE A 62 17.00 2.25 -10.37
C PHE A 62 16.76 1.82 -11.82
N PHE A 63 15.79 2.43 -12.50
CA PHE A 63 15.28 1.98 -13.80
C PHE A 63 15.24 3.09 -14.87
N GLY A 64 15.77 4.28 -14.56
CA GLY A 64 15.82 5.43 -15.47
C GLY A 64 14.47 6.13 -15.68
N GLU A 65 14.50 7.25 -16.43
CA GLU A 65 13.30 8.08 -16.68
C GLU A 65 12.17 7.31 -17.37
N GLU A 66 12.50 6.39 -18.28
CA GLU A 66 11.50 5.55 -18.95
C GLU A 66 10.80 4.62 -17.96
N GLY A 67 11.54 4.02 -17.01
CA GLY A 67 10.96 3.21 -15.94
C GLY A 67 9.99 4.02 -15.07
N ALA A 68 10.36 5.25 -14.69
CA ALA A 68 9.51 6.13 -13.92
C ALA A 68 8.24 6.53 -14.68
N ASN A 69 8.34 6.83 -15.98
CA ASN A 69 7.18 7.15 -16.81
C ASN A 69 6.22 5.96 -16.94
N ASN A 70 6.75 4.74 -17.08
CA ASN A 70 5.94 3.53 -17.12
C ASN A 70 5.25 3.26 -15.76
N TRP A 71 5.95 3.48 -14.65
CA TRP A 71 5.37 3.42 -13.30
C TRP A 71 4.20 4.39 -13.13
N LYS A 72 4.37 5.67 -13.52
CA LYS A 72 3.31 6.69 -13.47
C LYS A 72 2.05 6.26 -14.24
N ARG A 73 2.21 5.55 -15.36
CA ARG A 73 1.09 5.06 -16.19
C ARG A 73 0.37 3.84 -15.60
N MET A 74 1.06 3.05 -14.77
CA MET A 74 0.49 1.85 -14.14
C MET A 74 -0.33 2.18 -12.89
N VAL A 75 -0.01 3.26 -12.18
CA VAL A 75 -0.71 3.63 -10.95
C VAL A 75 -2.06 4.26 -11.28
N THR A 76 -3.14 3.64 -10.82
CA THR A 76 -4.51 4.14 -10.99
C THR A 76 -4.91 5.09 -9.87
N ARG A 77 -5.79 6.06 -10.19
CA ARG A 77 -6.46 6.91 -9.17
C ARG A 77 -7.38 6.04 -8.30
N PRO A 78 -7.30 6.09 -6.97
CA PRO A 78 -8.18 5.30 -6.11
C PRO A 78 -9.59 5.88 -6.10
N ALA A 79 -10.60 5.00 -6.12
CA ALA A 79 -11.99 5.38 -5.94
C ALA A 79 -12.38 5.52 -4.45
N GLN A 80 -11.66 4.83 -3.56
CA GLN A 80 -11.97 4.77 -2.14
C GLN A 80 -10.72 4.98 -1.29
N ALA A 81 -10.91 5.61 -0.13
CA ALA A 81 -9.94 5.71 0.93
C ALA A 81 -10.29 4.69 2.02
N VAL A 82 -9.32 3.88 2.43
CA VAL A 82 -9.47 2.84 3.47
C VAL A 82 -8.55 3.18 4.62
N HIS A 83 -9.12 3.34 5.82
CA HIS A 83 -8.37 3.65 7.02
C HIS A 83 -8.16 2.37 7.83
N ILE A 84 -6.90 2.07 8.14
CA ILE A 84 -6.51 0.87 8.87
C ILE A 84 -5.77 1.30 10.13
N GLN A 85 -6.27 0.88 11.29
CA GLN A 85 -5.51 0.92 12.53
C GLN A 85 -4.59 -0.28 12.58
N VAL A 86 -3.28 -0.06 12.42
CA VAL A 86 -2.27 -1.12 12.49
C VAL A 86 -2.11 -1.59 13.94
N CYS A 87 -2.21 -2.89 14.16
CA CYS A 87 -2.07 -3.54 15.46
C CYS A 87 -0.72 -4.24 15.59
N ASP A 88 -0.32 -4.96 14.55
CA ASP A 88 0.92 -5.74 14.51
C ASP A 88 1.66 -5.51 13.20
N ILE A 89 2.99 -5.61 13.25
CA ILE A 89 3.83 -5.60 12.05
C ILE A 89 4.74 -6.82 12.06
N TYR A 90 4.79 -7.56 10.95
CA TYR A 90 5.64 -8.74 10.78
C TYR A 90 6.66 -8.53 9.66
N ASP A 91 7.85 -9.11 9.83
CA ASP A 91 8.81 -9.30 8.74
C ASP A 91 8.28 -10.37 7.79
N GLN A 92 8.22 -10.07 6.49
CA GLN A 92 7.89 -11.05 5.46
C GLN A 92 9.04 -11.24 4.47
N THR A 93 10.19 -10.59 4.74
CA THR A 93 11.34 -10.66 3.85
C THR A 93 11.84 -12.10 3.83
N PRO A 94 11.98 -12.75 2.66
CA PRO A 94 12.47 -14.13 2.60
C PRO A 94 13.82 -14.28 3.32
N GLY A 95 13.88 -15.20 4.28
CA GLY A 95 15.09 -15.46 5.08
C GLY A 95 14.76 -15.92 6.49
N ASP A 96 15.79 -16.03 7.34
CA ASP A 96 15.71 -16.61 8.69
C ASP A 96 14.74 -15.89 9.63
N ARG A 97 14.40 -14.64 9.31
CA ARG A 97 13.50 -13.79 10.09
C ARG A 97 12.07 -13.71 9.55
N ALA A 98 11.75 -14.39 8.45
CA ALA A 98 10.41 -14.36 7.89
C ALA A 98 9.36 -14.82 8.92
N GLY A 99 8.29 -14.04 9.05
CA GLY A 99 7.23 -14.23 10.05
C GLY A 99 7.53 -13.63 11.43
N ALA A 100 8.71 -13.04 11.67
CA ALA A 100 9.03 -12.44 12.96
C ALA A 100 8.20 -11.17 13.22
N LYS A 101 7.57 -11.07 14.39
CA LYS A 101 6.87 -9.87 14.84
C LYS A 101 7.87 -8.74 15.16
N LEU A 102 7.57 -7.53 14.73
CA LEU A 102 8.40 -6.32 14.88
C LEU A 102 7.81 -5.34 15.88
N VAL A 103 6.48 -5.18 15.83
CA VAL A 103 5.64 -4.35 16.71
C VAL A 103 4.43 -5.17 17.07
#